data_AF-A0A7R9GJ95-F1
#
_entry.id   AF-A0A7R9GJ95-F1
#
_cell.length_a   1.000
_cell.length_b   1.000
_cell.length_c   1.000
_cell.angle_alpha   90.00
_cell.angle_beta   90.00
_cell.angle_gamma   90.00
#
_symmetry.space_group_name_H-M   'P 1'
#
loop_
_entity.id
_entity.type
_entity.pdbx_description
1 polymer ?
#
loop_
_entity_poly.entity_id
_entity_poly.type
_entity_poly.pdbx_seq_one_letter_code
_entity_poly.pdbx_strand_id
1 'polypeptide(L)'
;MGRKVYVIGVGMTKFEKPGKHDASYVDLVRESVTDALSDAKVSYDDIKHAFVGYVGYSMSKAAANAVFSKTGKTPSDVQVVELHDCFSANELITYEALGLCPEGGAGAFIDRGDNTYGGKFVVNPSGGLISKGHPLGAT
;
A
#
# COMPACT_ATOMS: atom_id res chain seq x y z
N MET A 1 -29.94 7.38 11.57
CA MET A 1 -28.88 8.06 12.34
C MET A 1 -27.62 7.21 12.26
N GLY A 2 -26.51 7.73 11.74
CA GLY A 2 -25.27 6.95 11.54
C GLY A 2 -24.62 6.54 12.86
N ARG A 3 -23.95 5.38 12.88
CA ARG A 3 -23.15 4.94 14.03
C ARG A 3 -21.96 5.88 14.21
N LYS A 4 -21.73 6.39 15.42
CA LYS A 4 -20.55 7.24 15.72
C LYS A 4 -19.29 6.39 15.69
N VAL A 5 -18.23 6.92 15.09
CA VAL A 5 -16.91 6.28 14.97
C VAL A 5 -15.86 7.22 15.57
N TYR A 6 -14.92 6.66 16.33
CA TYR A 6 -13.88 7.40 17.04
C TYR A 6 -12.54 6.70 16.82
N VAL A 7 -11.47 7.49 16.71
CA VAL A 7 -10.09 7.01 16.86
C VAL A 7 -9.72 7.24 18.32
N ILE A 8 -9.51 6.16 19.07
CA ILE A 8 -9.29 6.22 20.52
C ILE A 8 -7.86 5.85 20.93
N GLY A 9 -7.06 5.30 20.03
CA GLY A 9 -5.65 5.02 20.27
C GLY A 9 -4.89 4.76 18.98
N VAL A 10 -3.59 5.00 19.01
CA VAL A 10 -2.66 4.76 17.89
C VAL A 10 -1.39 4.08 18.39
N GLY A 11 -0.78 3.26 17.53
CA GLY A 11 0.47 2.57 17.82
C GLY A 11 1.25 2.33 16.54
N MET A 12 2.57 2.47 16.63
CA MET A 12 3.45 2.38 15.48
C MET A 12 4.81 1.86 15.94
N THR A 13 5.24 0.74 15.36
CA THR A 13 6.62 0.28 15.52
C THR A 13 7.58 1.30 14.96
N LYS A 14 8.68 1.52 15.67
CA LYS A 14 9.71 2.46 15.24
C LYS A 14 10.22 2.12 13.84
N PHE A 15 10.29 3.12 12.97
CA PHE A 15 10.83 2.95 11.63
C PHE A 15 12.35 2.78 11.69
N GLU A 16 12.83 1.57 11.36
CA GLU A 16 14.25 1.23 11.37
C GLU A 16 14.64 0.41 10.14
N LYS A 17 15.94 0.43 9.82
CA LYS A 17 16.47 -0.29 8.66
C LYS A 17 16.27 -1.80 8.86
N PRO A 18 15.77 -2.54 7.85
CA PRO A 18 15.70 -4.01 7.90
C PRO A 18 17.06 -4.61 8.28
N GLY A 19 17.06 -5.56 9.23
CA GLY A 19 18.26 -6.25 9.72
C GLY A 19 19.02 -5.53 10.84
N LYS A 20 18.53 -4.39 11.35
CA LYS A 20 19.11 -3.72 12.53
C LYS A 20 18.67 -4.37 13.87
N HIS A 21 17.65 -5.22 13.84
CA HIS A 21 17.05 -5.91 14.98
C HIS A 21 16.61 -7.30 14.53
N ASP A 22 16.70 -8.31 15.40
CA ASP A 22 16.22 -9.68 15.15
C ASP A 22 14.69 -9.84 15.34
N ALA A 23 13.94 -8.74 15.28
CA ALA A 23 12.49 -8.76 15.44
C ALA A 23 11.82 -9.32 14.17
N SER A 24 10.97 -10.33 14.34
CA SER A 24 10.13 -10.82 13.26
C SER A 24 9.01 -9.81 12.94
N TYR A 25 8.40 -9.90 11.75
CA TYR A 25 7.21 -9.09 11.45
C TYR A 25 6.08 -9.28 12.45
N VAL A 26 5.97 -10.46 13.06
CA VAL A 26 4.97 -10.74 14.11
C VAL A 26 5.26 -9.91 15.37
N ASP A 27 6.54 -9.74 15.72
CA ASP A 27 6.95 -8.94 16.86
C ASP A 27 6.67 -7.45 16.62
N LEU A 28 6.97 -6.96 15.41
CA LEU A 28 6.65 -5.58 15.02
C LEU A 28 5.13 -5.33 15.09
N VAL A 29 4.32 -6.23 14.53
CA VAL A 29 2.86 -6.12 14.61
C VAL A 29 2.39 -6.15 16.06
N ARG A 30 2.92 -7.05 16.89
CA ARG A 30 2.57 -7.14 18.32
C ARG A 30 2.87 -5.83 19.05
N GLU A 31 4.03 -5.23 18.82
CA GLU A 31 4.42 -3.94 19.40
C GLU A 31 3.40 -2.86 19.03
N SER A 32 3.18 -2.64 17.73
CA SER A 32 2.25 -1.61 17.26
C SER A 32 0.81 -1.78 17.78
N VAL A 33 0.31 -3.01 17.86
CA VAL A 33 -1.02 -3.30 18.40
C VAL A 33 -1.07 -3.08 19.91
N THR A 34 -0.05 -3.50 20.65
CA THR A 34 0.01 -3.32 22.11
C THR A 34 0.02 -1.84 22.48
N ASP A 35 0.82 -1.04 21.77
CA ASP A 35 0.88 0.41 21.96
C ASP A 35 -0.46 1.07 21.67
N ALA A 36 -1.14 0.68 20.58
CA ALA A 36 -2.46 1.21 20.23
C ALA A 36 -3.52 0.90 21.28
N LEU A 37 -3.52 -0.32 21.85
CA LEU A 37 -4.45 -0.70 22.93
C LEU A 37 -4.14 0.06 24.23
N SER A 38 -2.85 0.25 24.54
CA SER A 38 -2.40 1.02 25.71
C SER A 38 -2.81 2.49 25.63
N ASP A 39 -2.60 3.14 24.48
CA ASP A 39 -3.03 4.53 24.23
C ASP A 39 -4.56 4.67 24.37
N ALA A 40 -5.30 3.68 23.84
CA ALA A 40 -6.75 3.60 23.96
C ALA A 40 -7.27 3.25 25.36
N LYS A 41 -6.40 2.79 26.27
CA LYS A 41 -6.76 2.30 27.61
C LYS A 41 -7.83 1.19 27.57
N VAL A 42 -7.72 0.28 26.60
CA VAL A 42 -8.61 -0.89 26.45
C VAL A 42 -7.82 -2.18 26.57
N SER A 43 -8.46 -3.25 27.02
CA SER A 43 -7.87 -4.58 27.03
C SER A 43 -8.11 -5.30 25.70
N TYR A 44 -7.32 -6.33 25.40
CA TYR A 44 -7.55 -7.17 24.24
C TYR A 44 -8.93 -7.85 24.27
N ASP A 45 -9.41 -8.21 25.46
CA ASP A 45 -10.72 -8.86 25.65
C ASP A 45 -11.90 -7.93 25.31
N ASP A 46 -11.68 -6.62 25.26
CA ASP A 46 -12.70 -5.65 24.84
C ASP A 46 -12.87 -5.61 23.30
N ILE A 47 -11.94 -6.21 22.54
CA ILE A 47 -11.92 -6.19 21.08
C ILE A 47 -12.78 -7.30 20.49
N LYS A 48 -13.87 -6.91 19.81
CA LYS A 48 -14.80 -7.86 19.16
C LYS A 48 -14.39 -8.24 17.74
N HIS A 49 -13.75 -7.32 17.03
CA HIS A 49 -13.35 -7.48 15.64
C HIS A 49 -12.05 -6.75 15.39
N ALA A 50 -11.18 -7.36 14.59
CA ALA A 50 -9.95 -6.74 14.10
C ALA A 50 -9.95 -6.80 12.56
N PHE A 51 -9.44 -5.74 11.94
CA PHE A 51 -9.27 -5.65 10.50
C PHE A 51 -7.82 -5.31 10.21
N VAL A 52 -7.22 -6.03 9.26
CA VAL A 52 -5.82 -5.84 8.86
C VAL A 52 -5.80 -5.69 7.35
N GLY A 53 -4.98 -4.78 6.85
CA GLY A 53 -4.81 -4.57 5.42
C GLY A 53 -3.69 -3.59 5.12
N TYR A 54 -3.30 -3.54 3.86
CA TYR A 54 -2.36 -2.55 3.35
C TYR A 54 -3.09 -1.25 3.08
N VAL A 55 -2.63 -0.17 3.72
CA VAL A 55 -3.16 1.17 3.46
C VAL A 55 -2.93 1.50 1.98
N GLY A 56 -3.97 2.01 1.32
CA GLY A 56 -3.92 2.38 -0.09
C GLY A 56 -4.33 1.28 -1.07
N TYR A 57 -4.05 -0.01 -0.80
CA TYR A 57 -4.31 -1.11 -1.75
C TYR A 57 -5.78 -1.19 -2.20
N SER A 58 -6.70 -1.32 -1.25
CA SER A 58 -8.14 -1.47 -1.54
C SER A 58 -8.73 -0.22 -2.18
N MET A 59 -8.23 0.96 -1.80
CA MET A 59 -8.64 2.24 -2.37
C MET A 59 -8.20 2.36 -3.83
N SER A 60 -6.93 2.09 -4.12
CA SER A 60 -6.37 2.10 -5.48
C SER A 60 -7.08 1.08 -6.37
N LYS A 61 -7.33 -0.14 -5.87
CA LYS A 61 -8.07 -1.18 -6.59
C LYS A 61 -9.50 -0.75 -6.92
N ALA A 62 -10.22 -0.19 -5.95
CA ALA A 62 -11.58 0.29 -6.16
C ALA A 62 -11.62 1.43 -7.18
N ALA A 63 -10.70 2.40 -7.07
CA ALA A 63 -10.60 3.51 -8.02
C ALA A 63 -10.28 3.05 -9.44
N ALA A 64 -9.30 2.16 -9.60
CA ALA A 64 -8.93 1.59 -10.89
C ALA A 64 -10.09 0.85 -11.54
N ASN A 65 -10.77 -0.03 -10.78
CA ASN A 65 -11.94 -0.76 -11.27
C ASN A 65 -13.07 0.17 -11.72
N ALA A 66 -13.33 1.24 -10.96
CA ALA A 66 -14.34 2.22 -11.33
C ALA A 66 -14.00 2.94 -12.64
N VAL A 67 -12.74 3.34 -12.83
CA VAL A 67 -12.28 4.01 -14.07
C VAL A 67 -12.32 3.05 -15.26
N PHE A 68 -11.80 1.84 -15.12
CA PHE A 68 -11.82 0.82 -16.18
C PHE A 68 -13.24 0.46 -16.59
N SER A 69 -14.14 0.22 -15.62
CA SER A 69 -15.55 -0.05 -15.90
C SER A 69 -16.24 1.12 -16.62
N LYS A 70 -15.95 2.37 -16.21
CA LYS A 70 -16.57 3.55 -16.82
C LYS A 70 -16.09 3.81 -18.25
N THR A 71 -14.84 3.45 -18.55
CA THR A 71 -14.21 3.71 -19.85
C THR A 71 -14.27 2.53 -20.82
N GLY A 72 -14.68 1.35 -20.34
CA GLY A 72 -14.61 0.10 -21.11
C GLY A 72 -13.16 -0.32 -21.42
N LYS A 73 -12.21 0.14 -20.61
CA LYS A 73 -10.79 -0.17 -20.73
C LYS A 73 -10.35 -1.20 -19.69
N THR A 74 -9.17 -1.73 -19.91
CA THR A 74 -8.51 -2.72 -19.06
C THR A 74 -7.09 -2.25 -18.76
N PRO A 75 -6.40 -2.85 -17.76
CA PRO A 75 -4.98 -2.56 -17.53
C PRO A 75 -4.12 -2.72 -18.78
N SER A 76 -4.41 -3.71 -19.65
CA SER A 76 -3.69 -3.93 -20.91
C SER A 76 -3.87 -2.84 -21.96
N ASP A 77 -4.83 -1.93 -21.80
CA ASP A 77 -4.98 -0.75 -22.66
C ASP A 77 -4.03 0.40 -22.27
N VAL A 78 -3.25 0.25 -21.19
CA VAL A 78 -2.35 1.29 -20.66
C VAL A 78 -0.90 0.91 -20.91
N GLN A 79 -0.10 1.87 -21.36
CA GLN A 79 1.32 1.65 -21.70
C GLN A 79 2.27 2.36 -20.71
N VAL A 80 1.82 3.45 -20.11
CA VAL A 80 2.58 4.27 -19.16
C VAL A 80 1.77 4.44 -17.89
N VAL A 81 2.41 4.23 -16.74
CA VAL A 81 1.76 4.29 -15.42
C VAL A 81 2.57 5.18 -14.51
N GLU A 82 1.94 6.23 -13.95
CA GLU A 82 2.52 7.00 -12.85
C GLU A 82 1.81 6.60 -11.56
N LEU A 83 2.59 6.23 -10.56
CA LEU A 83 2.15 5.71 -9.27
C LEU A 83 2.49 6.68 -8.16
N HIS A 84 1.73 6.57 -7.07
CA HIS A 84 2.02 7.28 -5.84
C HIS A 84 3.01 6.46 -4.97
N ASP A 85 4.26 6.36 -5.41
CA ASP A 85 5.34 5.56 -4.81
C ASP A 85 6.04 6.28 -3.64
N CYS A 86 5.31 6.79 -2.65
CA CYS A 86 5.92 7.45 -1.49
C CYS A 86 6.89 6.53 -0.69
N PHE A 87 6.74 5.21 -0.85
CA PHE A 87 7.68 4.19 -0.42
C PHE A 87 7.80 3.12 -1.52
N SER A 88 8.97 2.48 -1.66
CA SER A 88 9.15 1.40 -2.64
C SER A 88 8.18 0.23 -2.45
N ALA A 89 7.82 -0.07 -1.20
CA ALA A 89 6.78 -1.05 -0.89
C ALA A 89 5.40 -0.64 -1.43
N ASN A 90 5.10 0.66 -1.46
CA ASN A 90 3.82 1.17 -1.96
C ASN A 90 3.69 1.01 -3.48
N GLU A 91 4.80 1.16 -4.21
CA GLU A 91 4.84 0.89 -5.65
C GLU A 91 4.48 -0.57 -5.95
N LEU A 92 5.10 -1.50 -5.23
CA LEU A 92 4.93 -2.95 -5.39
C LEU A 92 3.47 -3.37 -5.19
N ILE A 93 2.84 -2.97 -4.08
CA ILE A 93 1.44 -3.32 -3.81
C ILE A 93 0.47 -2.68 -4.81
N THR A 94 0.85 -1.54 -5.40
CA THR A 94 -0.03 -0.82 -6.34
C THR A 94 -0.07 -1.49 -7.71
N TYR A 95 0.96 -2.22 -8.12
CA TYR A 95 0.91 -3.04 -9.35
C TYR A 95 -0.23 -4.05 -9.33
N GLU A 96 -0.36 -4.74 -8.20
CA GLU A 96 -1.40 -5.76 -7.98
C GLU A 96 -2.77 -5.09 -7.85
N ALA A 97 -2.84 -3.96 -7.14
CA ALA A 97 -4.08 -3.20 -6.97
C ALA A 97 -4.66 -2.71 -8.30
N LEU A 98 -3.81 -2.25 -9.22
CA LEU A 98 -4.21 -1.77 -10.54
C LEU A 98 -4.43 -2.91 -11.56
N GLY A 99 -4.12 -4.15 -11.19
CA GLY A 99 -4.23 -5.31 -12.10
C GLY A 99 -3.17 -5.35 -13.19
N LEU A 100 -2.00 -4.73 -12.98
CA LEU A 100 -0.85 -4.85 -13.90
C LEU A 100 -0.22 -6.25 -13.83
N CYS A 101 -0.35 -6.88 -12.67
CA CYS A 101 0.02 -8.27 -12.42
C CYS A 101 -0.95 -8.91 -11.41
N PRO A 102 -1.00 -10.25 -11.31
CA PRO A 102 -1.79 -10.96 -10.31
C PRO A 102 -1.33 -10.65 -8.88
N GLU A 103 -2.23 -10.80 -7.90
CA GLU A 103 -1.89 -10.69 -6.47
C GLU A 103 -0.77 -11.69 -6.09
N GLY A 104 0.24 -11.22 -5.35
CA GLY A 104 1.48 -11.96 -5.05
C GLY A 104 2.46 -12.07 -6.22
N GLY A 105 2.14 -11.48 -7.39
CA GLY A 105 2.94 -11.56 -8.61
C GLY A 105 3.90 -10.39 -8.81
N ALA A 106 3.87 -9.35 -7.97
CA ALA A 106 4.62 -8.12 -8.20
C ALA A 106 6.15 -8.32 -8.21
N GLY A 107 6.69 -9.19 -7.35
CA GLY A 107 8.13 -9.49 -7.35
C GLY A 107 8.60 -10.06 -8.68
N ALA A 108 7.91 -11.10 -9.17
CA ALA A 108 8.24 -11.71 -10.47
C ALA A 108 7.99 -10.77 -11.66
N PHE A 109 7.03 -9.85 -11.53
CA PHE A 109 6.77 -8.81 -12.53
C PHE A 109 7.94 -7.83 -12.63
N ILE A 110 8.51 -7.41 -11.50
CA ILE A 110 9.73 -6.58 -11.45
C ILE A 110 10.95 -7.36 -11.98
N ASP A 111 11.16 -8.59 -11.52
CA ASP A 111 12.34 -9.40 -11.89
C ASP A 111 12.43 -9.67 -13.40
N ARG A 112 11.29 -9.74 -14.09
CA ARG A 112 11.22 -9.87 -15.55
C ARG A 112 11.41 -8.54 -16.30
N GLY A 113 11.45 -7.42 -15.59
CA GLY A 113 11.47 -6.08 -16.18
C GLY A 113 10.15 -5.69 -16.84
N ASP A 114 9.02 -6.31 -16.45
CA ASP A 114 7.71 -5.99 -17.05
C ASP A 114 7.25 -4.55 -16.71
N ASN A 115 7.86 -3.89 -15.71
CA ASN A 115 7.52 -2.57 -15.19
C ASN A 115 8.42 -1.42 -15.72
N THR A 116 9.33 -1.68 -16.66
CA THR A 116 10.27 -0.69 -17.16
C THR A 116 10.32 -0.62 -18.69
N TYR A 117 11.18 0.23 -19.24
CA TYR A 117 11.37 0.39 -20.69
C TYR A 117 11.68 -0.96 -21.36
N GLY A 118 10.90 -1.30 -22.40
CA GLY A 118 10.98 -2.59 -23.08
C GLY A 118 10.15 -3.70 -22.43
N GLY A 119 9.58 -3.46 -21.25
CA GLY A 119 8.61 -4.32 -20.57
C GLY A 119 7.17 -4.12 -21.05
N LYS A 120 6.21 -4.60 -20.25
CA LYS A 120 4.78 -4.47 -20.52
C LYS A 120 4.27 -3.06 -20.26
N PHE A 121 4.78 -2.42 -19.21
CA PHE A 121 4.39 -1.10 -18.77
C PHE A 121 5.65 -0.28 -18.48
N VAL A 122 5.63 1.01 -18.83
CA VAL A 122 6.64 1.96 -18.35
C VAL A 122 6.09 2.61 -17.09
N VAL A 123 6.59 2.19 -15.92
CA VAL A 123 6.19 2.75 -14.63
C VAL A 123 7.11 3.89 -14.23
N ASN A 124 6.52 4.98 -13.72
CA ASN A 124 7.20 6.13 -13.17
C ASN A 124 8.34 6.68 -14.04
N PRO A 125 8.16 6.85 -15.38
CA PRO A 125 9.19 7.43 -16.24
C PRO A 125 9.62 8.83 -15.80
N SER A 126 8.78 9.53 -15.01
CA SER A 126 9.12 10.83 -14.42
C SER A 126 10.16 10.75 -13.29
N GLY A 127 10.48 9.56 -12.81
CA GLY A 127 11.30 9.29 -11.63
C GLY A 127 10.50 8.97 -10.37
N GLY A 128 9.17 9.07 -10.42
CA GLY A 128 8.29 8.78 -9.27
C GLY A 128 8.48 9.74 -8.11
N LEU A 129 7.68 9.59 -7.05
CA LEU A 129 7.76 10.40 -5.83
C LEU A 129 9.12 10.23 -5.13
N ILE A 130 9.72 9.04 -5.22
CA ILE A 130 11.01 8.73 -4.59
C ILE A 130 12.14 9.60 -5.16
N SER A 131 12.20 9.78 -6.50
CA SER A 131 13.28 10.53 -7.14
C SER A 131 12.90 11.95 -7.54
N LYS A 132 11.70 12.17 -8.07
CA LYS A 132 11.24 13.49 -8.54
C LYS A 132 10.86 14.41 -7.38
N GLY A 133 10.48 13.83 -6.25
CA GLY A 133 10.03 14.53 -5.05
C GLY A 133 8.50 14.48 -4.88
N HIS A 134 8.07 14.68 -3.64
CA HIS A 134 6.69 14.49 -3.23
C HIS A 134 6.11 15.73 -2.48
N PRO A 135 5.88 16.85 -3.18
CA PRO A 135 5.12 17.97 -2.63
C PRO A 135 3.64 17.60 -2.50
N LEU A 136 3.18 17.27 -1.28
CA LEU A 136 1.86 16.68 -0.97
C LEU A 136 0.65 17.30 -1.69
N GLY A 137 0.65 18.61 -1.95
CA GLY A 137 -0.47 19.29 -2.63
C GLY A 137 -0.45 19.20 -4.16
N ALA A 138 0.64 18.72 -4.75
CA ALA A 138 0.87 18.72 -6.21
C ALA A 138 1.07 17.31 -6.80
N THR A 139 0.98 16.27 -5.98
CA THR A 139 1.13 14.84 -6.35
C THR A 139 0.00 14.03 -5.75
#